data_AF-A0A9P1E2S3-F1
#
_entry.id   AF-A0A9P1E2S3-F1
#
_cell.length_a   1.000
_cell.length_b   1.000
_cell.length_c   1.000
_cell.angle_alpha   90.00
_cell.angle_beta   90.00
_cell.angle_gamma   90.00
#
_symmetry.space_group_name_H-M   'P 1'
#
loop_
_entity.id
_entity.type
_entity.pdbx_description
1 polymer ?
#
loop_
_entity_poly.entity_id
_entity_poly.type
_entity_poly.pdbx_seq_one_letter_code
_entity_poly.pdbx_strand_id
1 'polypeptide(L)'
;MAAVGRPQVSVEGEIIWDGKIGIFPFTEVIYAQRNSANRVAGTPETKAIQSVTKEVIRSKMIDTLLPAIREKWPSYACKDIWIQQDNARPHISVHDEIFIEAATSFGFNIRLICQPAQSPDFNVLDLGFFRGWGNYPFRLAFHLLSLKIPQAISWRVR
;
A
#
# COMPACT_ATOMS: atom_id res chain seq x y z
N MET A 1 0.48 1.88 -5.91
CA MET A 1 0.67 1.72 -4.45
C MET A 1 0.47 0.25 -4.09
N ALA A 2 1.22 -0.29 -3.15
CA ALA A 2 0.97 -1.64 -2.63
C ALA A 2 1.08 -1.64 -1.11
N ALA A 3 0.30 -2.48 -0.44
CA ALA A 3 0.32 -2.61 1.01
C ALA A 3 0.42 -4.07 1.44
N VAL A 4 1.31 -4.30 2.39
CA VAL A 4 1.54 -5.62 2.98
C VAL A 4 1.88 -5.47 4.46
N GLY A 5 1.28 -6.31 5.29
CA GLY A 5 1.65 -6.49 6.68
C GLY A 5 2.57 -7.68 6.88
N ARG A 6 3.07 -7.82 8.10
CA ARG A 6 3.89 -8.98 8.49
C ARG A 6 3.01 -10.24 8.52
N PRO A 7 3.35 -11.32 7.79
CA PRO A 7 2.64 -12.58 7.91
C PRO A 7 2.66 -13.10 9.35
N GLN A 8 1.55 -13.67 9.80
CA GLN A 8 1.44 -14.32 11.10
C GLN A 8 1.38 -15.83 10.87
N VAL A 9 2.28 -16.54 11.54
CA VAL A 9 2.46 -17.98 11.41
C VAL A 9 2.21 -18.61 12.78
N SER A 10 1.48 -19.72 12.82
CA SER A 10 1.23 -20.49 14.03
C SER A 10 2.53 -21.11 14.55
N VAL A 11 2.50 -21.62 15.79
CA VAL A 11 3.63 -22.36 16.37
C VAL A 11 3.96 -23.62 15.56
N GLU A 12 2.96 -24.18 14.87
CA GLU A 12 3.10 -25.36 14.01
C GLU A 12 3.58 -25.03 12.59
N GLY A 13 3.79 -23.76 12.27
CA GLY A 13 4.27 -23.32 10.96
C GLY A 13 3.18 -23.02 9.93
N GLU A 14 1.90 -23.02 10.33
CA GLU A 14 0.79 -22.70 9.44
C GLU A 14 0.59 -21.18 9.31
N ILE A 15 0.31 -20.69 8.10
CA ILE A 15 0.07 -19.27 7.87
C ILE A 15 -1.36 -18.93 8.33
N ILE A 16 -1.49 -18.25 9.46
CA ILE A 16 -2.77 -17.76 9.99
C ILE A 16 -3.21 -16.51 9.22
N TRP A 17 -2.25 -15.67 8.84
CA TRP A 17 -2.48 -14.49 8.01
C TRP A 17 -1.28 -14.23 7.11
N ASP A 18 -1.50 -14.12 5.81
CA ASP A 18 -0.42 -13.99 4.83
C ASP A 18 0.12 -12.56 4.67
N GLY A 19 -0.48 -11.59 5.38
CA GLY A 19 -0.08 -10.19 5.36
C GLY A 19 -0.50 -9.42 4.11
N LYS A 20 -1.13 -10.05 3.11
CA LYS A 20 -1.39 -9.38 1.82
C LYS A 20 -2.66 -8.53 1.90
N ILE A 21 -2.51 -7.21 1.78
CA ILE A 21 -3.64 -6.29 1.67
C ILE A 21 -4.01 -6.08 0.21
N GLY A 22 -3.06 -5.69 -0.63
CA GLY A 22 -3.30 -5.58 -2.07
C GLY A 22 -2.37 -4.64 -2.82
N ILE A 23 -2.60 -4.57 -4.13
CA ILE A 23 -1.99 -3.60 -5.05
C ILE A 23 -3.09 -2.68 -5.56
N PHE A 24 -2.82 -1.38 -5.44
CA PHE A 24 -3.70 -0.29 -5.82
C PHE A 24 -2.98 0.54 -6.90
N PRO A 25 -3.17 0.22 -8.19
CA PRO A 25 -2.52 0.96 -9.27
C PRO A 25 -3.08 2.39 -9.37
N PHE A 26 -2.20 3.32 -9.77
CA PHE A 26 -2.59 4.70 -10.11
C PHE A 26 -3.04 4.74 -11.57
N THR A 27 -4.30 4.39 -11.79
CA THR A 27 -4.88 4.28 -13.13
C THR A 27 -6.16 5.08 -13.25
N GLU A 28 -6.38 5.62 -14.43
CA GLU A 28 -7.60 6.28 -14.86
C GLU A 28 -8.22 5.53 -16.04
N VAL A 29 -9.55 5.54 -16.13
CA VAL A 29 -10.26 5.00 -17.30
C VAL A 29 -10.46 6.14 -18.28
N ILE A 30 -9.78 6.08 -19.42
CA ILE A 30 -9.91 7.04 -20.52
C ILE A 30 -10.61 6.34 -21.68
N TYR A 31 -11.58 7.00 -22.29
CA TYR A 31 -12.22 6.48 -23.49
C TYR A 31 -11.35 6.73 -24.73
N ALA A 32 -11.19 5.71 -25.56
CA ALA A 32 -10.45 5.80 -26.81
C ALA A 32 -11.03 6.91 -27.69
N GLN A 33 -10.20 7.92 -28.02
CA GLN A 33 -10.63 9.10 -28.77
C GLN A 33 -10.68 8.89 -30.28
N ARG A 34 -9.99 7.86 -30.78
CA ARG A 34 -9.89 7.57 -32.22
C ARG A 34 -10.11 6.08 -32.46
N ASN A 35 -10.72 5.78 -33.60
CA ASN A 35 -10.75 4.43 -34.13
C ASN A 35 -9.34 4.01 -34.50
N SER A 36 -8.98 2.76 -34.20
CA SER A 36 -7.78 2.09 -34.66
C SER A 36 -8.15 0.70 -35.13
N ALA A 37 -7.27 0.05 -35.89
CA ALA A 37 -7.49 -1.32 -36.37
C ALA A 37 -7.83 -2.31 -35.24
N ASN A 38 -7.38 -2.04 -34.02
CA ASN A 38 -7.55 -2.92 -32.87
C ASN A 38 -8.58 -2.41 -31.85
N ARG A 39 -9.13 -1.19 -31.98
CA ARG A 39 -10.02 -0.56 -30.98
C ARG A 39 -10.95 0.48 -31.59
N VAL A 40 -12.24 0.39 -31.28
CA VAL A 40 -13.25 1.38 -31.65
C VAL A 40 -13.19 2.56 -30.67
N ALA A 41 -13.42 3.77 -31.17
CA ALA A 41 -13.57 4.97 -30.36
C ALA A 41 -14.70 4.77 -29.33
N GLY A 42 -14.50 5.25 -28.11
CA GLY A 42 -15.41 4.99 -26.99
C GLY A 42 -15.15 3.68 -26.23
N THR A 43 -14.15 2.89 -26.62
CA THR A 43 -13.71 1.75 -25.77
C THR A 43 -13.03 2.27 -24.51
N PRO A 44 -13.40 1.80 -23.30
CA PRO A 44 -12.72 2.19 -22.07
C PRO A 44 -11.29 1.62 -22.03
N GLU A 45 -10.30 2.48 -21.85
CA GLU A 45 -8.88 2.11 -21.70
C GLU A 45 -8.38 2.50 -20.32
N THR A 46 -7.77 1.56 -19.62
CA THR A 46 -7.08 1.86 -18.36
C THR A 46 -5.68 2.40 -18.67
N LYS A 47 -5.44 3.67 -18.35
CA LYS A 47 -4.12 4.32 -18.50
C LYS A 47 -3.52 4.64 -17.14
N ALA A 48 -2.20 4.61 -17.07
CA ALA A 48 -1.50 5.09 -15.89
C ALA A 48 -1.64 6.61 -15.78
N ILE A 49 -1.94 7.10 -14.58
CA ILE A 49 -1.98 8.53 -14.30
C ILE A 49 -0.56 9.08 -14.53
N GLN A 50 -0.44 10.10 -15.39
CA GLN A 50 0.87 10.65 -15.78
C GLN A 50 1.55 11.43 -14.65
N SER A 51 0.76 12.07 -13.77
CA SER A 51 1.27 12.83 -12.63
C SER A 51 0.56 12.38 -11.36
N VAL A 52 1.28 11.64 -10.52
CA VAL A 52 0.81 11.29 -9.18
C VAL A 52 1.13 12.49 -8.28
N THR A 53 0.11 13.22 -7.82
CA THR A 53 0.28 14.31 -6.86
C THR A 53 0.05 13.83 -5.42
N LYS A 54 0.36 14.67 -4.42
CA LYS A 54 0.10 14.34 -3.01
C LYS A 54 -1.39 14.11 -2.74
N GLU A 55 -2.25 14.88 -3.39
CA GLU A 55 -3.71 14.79 -3.26
C GLU A 55 -4.23 13.47 -3.84
N VAL A 56 -3.68 13.04 -4.99
CA VAL A 56 -4.00 11.74 -5.60
C VAL A 56 -3.60 10.60 -4.67
N ILE A 57 -2.42 10.67 -4.06
CA ILE A 57 -1.97 9.67 -3.09
C ILE A 57 -2.86 9.66 -1.84
N ARG A 58 -3.15 10.84 -1.27
CA ARG A 58 -4.04 10.98 -0.11
C ARG A 58 -5.39 10.33 -0.37
N SER A 59 -6.03 10.70 -1.48
CA SER A 59 -7.35 10.18 -1.86
C SER A 59 -7.27 8.66 -2.07
N LYS A 60 -6.24 8.17 -2.76
CA LYS A 60 -6.05 6.72 -2.94
C LYS A 60 -5.88 5.99 -1.60
N MET A 61 -5.13 6.56 -0.65
CA MET A 61 -4.97 5.97 0.67
C MET A 61 -6.30 5.92 1.43
N ILE A 62 -7.07 7.00 1.40
CA ILE A 62 -8.34 7.09 2.13
C ILE A 62 -9.41 6.20 1.49
N ASP A 63 -9.57 6.29 0.17
CA ASP A 63 -10.69 5.68 -0.56
C ASP A 63 -10.47 4.20 -0.87
N THR A 64 -9.21 3.75 -0.96
CA THR A 64 -8.90 2.37 -1.35
C THR A 64 -8.09 1.61 -0.32
N LEU A 65 -7.04 2.22 0.24
CA LEU A 65 -6.15 1.51 1.16
C LEU A 65 -6.80 1.28 2.53
N LEU A 66 -7.35 2.32 3.17
CA LEU A 66 -7.95 2.20 4.50
C LEU A 66 -9.13 1.20 4.51
N PRO A 67 -10.06 1.21 3.54
CA PRO A 67 -11.10 0.18 3.44
C PRO A 67 -10.52 -1.23 3.29
N ALA A 68 -9.53 -1.42 2.40
CA ALA A 68 -8.92 -2.72 2.19
C ALA A 68 -8.17 -3.24 3.43
N ILE A 69 -7.54 -2.35 4.21
CA ILE A 69 -6.98 -2.70 5.51
C ILE A 69 -8.10 -3.19 6.42
N ARG A 70 -9.17 -2.41 6.60
CA ARG A 70 -10.28 -2.78 7.50
C ARG A 70 -10.91 -4.11 7.14
N GLU A 71 -11.03 -4.41 5.85
CA GLU A 71 -11.60 -5.67 5.35
C GLU A 71 -10.69 -6.87 5.60
N LYS A 72 -9.38 -6.72 5.36
CA LYS A 72 -8.42 -7.83 5.39
C LYS A 72 -7.64 -7.95 6.70
N TRP A 73 -7.79 -6.98 7.60
CA TRP A 73 -7.11 -7.00 8.89
C TRP A 73 -7.69 -8.11 9.77
N PRO A 74 -6.85 -8.96 10.37
CA PRO A 74 -7.32 -10.05 11.21
C PRO A 74 -8.10 -9.49 12.41
N SER A 75 -9.31 -10.02 12.63
CA SER A 75 -10.24 -9.53 13.67
C SER A 75 -9.69 -9.69 15.10
N TYR A 76 -8.78 -10.64 15.30
CA TYR A 76 -8.12 -10.91 16.58
C TYR A 76 -6.90 -10.00 16.84
N ALA A 77 -6.42 -9.24 15.84
CA ALA A 77 -5.25 -8.39 15.99
C ALA A 77 -5.60 -6.99 16.51
N CYS A 78 -4.60 -6.34 17.13
CA CYS A 78 -4.72 -4.94 17.55
C CYS A 78 -5.05 -4.04 16.36
N LYS A 79 -5.91 -3.04 16.58
CA LYS A 79 -6.31 -2.05 15.56
C LYS A 79 -5.44 -0.78 15.57
N ASP A 80 -4.41 -0.73 16.42
CA ASP A 80 -3.33 0.24 16.29
C ASP A 80 -2.37 -0.24 15.21
N ILE A 81 -2.28 0.49 14.11
CA ILE A 81 -1.50 0.08 12.92
C ILE A 81 -0.61 1.24 12.49
N TRP A 82 0.65 0.96 12.17
CA TRP A 82 1.57 1.92 11.59
C TRP A 82 1.82 1.58 10.12
N ILE A 83 1.45 2.50 9.24
CA ILE A 83 1.78 2.47 7.82
C ILE A 83 3.14 3.14 7.66
N GLN A 84 4.15 2.35 7.29
CA GLN A 84 5.44 2.85 6.89
C GLN A 84 5.44 3.12 5.39
N GLN A 85 5.60 4.39 5.02
CA GLN A 85 5.83 4.83 3.64
C GLN A 85 7.33 4.98 3.35
N ASP A 86 7.71 4.69 2.11
CA ASP A 86 9.05 5.00 1.61
C ASP A 86 9.30 6.53 1.56
N ASN A 87 10.56 6.93 1.44
CA ASN A 87 10.91 8.35 1.31
C ASN A 87 10.81 8.86 -0.14
N ALA A 88 10.11 8.15 -1.03
CA ALA A 88 9.94 8.60 -2.41
C ALA A 88 8.97 9.79 -2.46
N ARG A 89 9.21 10.72 -3.39
CA ARG A 89 8.25 11.78 -3.70
C ARG A 89 7.27 11.29 -4.77
N PRO A 90 5.98 11.63 -4.68
CA PRO A 90 5.32 12.43 -3.64
C PRO A 90 4.89 11.58 -2.44
N HIS A 91 4.99 12.11 -1.22
CA HIS A 91 4.42 11.50 -0.02
C HIS A 91 3.48 12.49 0.67
N ILE A 92 2.52 11.94 1.42
CA ILE A 92 1.63 12.73 2.29
C ILE A 92 2.30 12.97 3.64
N SER A 93 1.93 14.08 4.29
CA SER A 93 2.43 14.39 5.62
C SER A 93 1.99 13.32 6.61
N VAL A 94 2.85 12.93 7.55
CA VAL A 94 2.47 12.05 8.66
C VAL A 94 1.45 12.69 9.61
N HIS A 95 1.30 14.02 9.53
CA HIS A 95 0.34 14.82 10.29
C HIS A 95 -0.82 15.33 9.42
N ASP A 96 -1.12 14.66 8.30
CA ASP A 96 -2.22 15.04 7.43
C ASP A 96 -3.58 14.81 8.14
N GLU A 97 -4.27 15.90 8.48
CA GLU A 97 -5.50 15.87 9.30
C GLU A 97 -6.61 15.03 8.65
N ILE A 98 -6.81 15.19 7.33
CA ILE A 98 -7.82 14.46 6.56
C ILE A 98 -7.54 12.96 6.60
N PHE A 99 -6.26 12.58 6.41
CA PHE A 99 -5.87 11.18 6.56
C PHE A 99 -6.09 10.68 7.98
N ILE A 100 -5.67 11.42 9.02
CA ILE A 100 -5.78 11.01 10.43
C ILE A 100 -7.25 10.78 10.82
N GLU A 101 -8.15 11.68 10.42
CA GLU A 101 -9.58 11.54 10.68
C GLU A 101 -10.14 10.25 10.07
N ALA A 102 -9.85 10.03 8.78
CA ALA A 102 -10.25 8.80 8.11
C ALA A 102 -9.60 7.56 8.77
N ALA A 103 -8.33 7.64 9.12
CA ALA A 103 -7.53 6.55 9.67
C ALA A 103 -7.90 6.15 11.10
N THR A 104 -8.54 7.05 11.85
CA THR A 104 -9.01 6.83 13.23
C THR A 104 -10.48 6.41 13.32
N SER A 105 -11.15 6.28 12.17
CA SER A 105 -12.55 5.84 12.09
C SER A 105 -12.70 4.32 12.31
N PHE A 106 -13.91 3.87 12.68
CA PHE A 106 -14.28 2.45 12.86
C PHE A 106 -13.48 1.70 13.95
N GLY A 107 -12.96 2.43 14.94
CA GLY A 107 -12.18 1.88 16.04
C GLY A 107 -10.78 1.43 15.63
N PHE A 108 -10.31 1.84 14.45
CA PHE A 108 -8.92 1.73 14.05
C PHE A 108 -8.15 2.97 14.49
N ASN A 109 -6.85 2.83 14.72
CA ASN A 109 -5.94 3.94 14.97
C ASN A 109 -4.72 3.71 14.08
N ILE A 110 -4.87 4.12 12.81
CA ILE A 110 -3.86 3.93 11.78
C ILE A 110 -3.00 5.19 11.69
N ARG A 111 -1.68 5.05 11.75
CA ARG A 111 -0.72 6.17 11.72
C ARG A 111 0.27 6.02 10.58
N LEU A 112 0.67 7.13 9.98
CA LEU A 112 1.74 7.15 8.99
C LEU A 112 3.08 7.42 9.64
N ILE A 113 4.10 6.68 9.21
CA ILE A 113 5.50 6.91 9.55
C ILE A 113 6.34 6.89 8.27
N CYS A 114 7.36 7.73 8.19
CA CYS A 114 8.33 7.69 7.10
C CYS A 114 9.47 6.72 7.43
N GLN A 115 10.09 6.15 6.40
CA GLN A 115 11.33 5.40 6.61
C GLN A 115 12.44 6.32 7.19
N PRO A 116 13.24 5.83 8.15
CA PRO A 116 14.44 6.55 8.54
C PRO A 116 15.41 6.67 7.36
N ALA A 117 16.08 7.82 7.23
CA ALA A 117 17.04 8.04 6.16
C ALA A 117 18.25 7.08 6.32
N GLN A 118 18.71 6.49 5.21
CA GLN A 118 19.90 5.60 5.14
C GLN A 118 19.81 4.28 5.91
N SER A 119 18.76 3.48 5.69
CA SER A 119 18.70 2.10 6.22
C SER A 119 18.42 1.09 5.11
N PRO A 120 19.46 0.61 4.38
CA PRO A 120 19.31 -0.40 3.33
C PRO A 120 18.71 -1.72 3.87
N ASP A 121 18.88 -1.98 5.16
CA ASP A 121 18.49 -3.23 5.83
C ASP A 121 17.03 -3.27 6.31
N PHE A 122 16.29 -2.15 6.20
CA PHE A 122 14.88 -2.08 6.64
C PHE A 122 13.86 -2.20 5.51
N ASN A 123 14.32 -2.45 4.28
CA ASN A 123 13.43 -2.66 3.16
C ASN A 123 13.05 -4.14 3.03
N VAL A 124 12.17 -4.61 3.93
CA VAL A 124 11.44 -5.89 3.77
C VAL A 124 10.70 -5.94 2.41
N LEU A 125 10.49 -4.79 1.75
CA LEU A 125 9.81 -4.71 0.46
C LEU A 125 10.73 -4.74 -0.76
N ASP A 126 12.03 -4.43 -0.68
CA ASP A 126 12.92 -4.54 -1.87
C ASP A 126 13.44 -5.95 -2.10
N LEU A 127 13.78 -6.70 -1.04
CA LEU A 127 14.41 -8.03 -1.20
C LEU A 127 13.40 -9.17 -1.41
N GLY A 128 12.18 -9.05 -0.89
CA GLY A 128 11.17 -10.13 -0.91
C GLY A 128 9.95 -9.86 -1.80
N PHE A 129 9.51 -8.61 -1.96
CA PHE A 129 8.22 -8.30 -2.59
C PHE A 129 8.22 -8.59 -4.09
N PHE A 130 9.33 -8.33 -4.80
CA PHE A 130 9.46 -8.60 -6.23
C PHE A 130 9.54 -10.08 -6.60
N ARG A 131 9.80 -10.99 -5.65
CA ARG A 131 9.88 -12.44 -5.91
C ARG A 131 8.52 -13.15 -5.82
N GLY A 132 7.55 -12.59 -5.09
CA GLY A 132 6.23 -13.22 -4.88
C GLY A 132 5.14 -12.80 -5.88
N TRP A 133 5.30 -11.66 -6.55
CA TRP A 133 4.33 -11.10 -7.50
C TRP A 133 4.94 -11.12 -8.90
N GLY A 134 4.93 -12.29 -9.54
CA GLY A 134 5.47 -12.46 -10.90
C GLY A 134 4.71 -11.64 -11.95
N ASN A 135 5.46 -11.00 -12.85
CA ASN A 135 5.04 -10.47 -14.16
C ASN A 135 3.83 -9.52 -14.22
N TYR A 136 3.99 -8.28 -13.72
CA TYR A 136 3.16 -7.15 -14.17
C TYR A 136 3.90 -6.31 -15.23
N PRO A 137 3.34 -6.08 -16.44
CA PRO A 137 4.06 -5.52 -17.58
C PRO A 137 4.16 -3.98 -17.57
N PHE A 138 4.14 -3.35 -16.40
CA PHE A 138 4.21 -1.90 -16.31
C PHE A 138 5.27 -1.48 -15.29
N ARG A 139 6.30 -0.80 -15.81
CA ARG A 139 7.34 -0.09 -15.06
C ARG A 139 6.72 1.16 -14.41
N LEU A 140 5.78 0.95 -13.49
CA LEU A 140 5.20 1.98 -12.64
C LEU A 140 6.11 2.18 -11.43
N ALA A 141 6.40 3.43 -11.08
CA ALA A 141 6.92 3.75 -9.76
C ALA A 141 5.86 3.31 -8.73
N PHE A 142 6.14 2.26 -7.97
CA PHE A 142 5.26 1.78 -6.92
C PHE A 142 5.59 2.52 -5.64
N HIS A 143 4.65 3.30 -5.11
CA HIS A 143 4.70 3.72 -3.71
C HIS A 143 4.41 2.51 -2.83
N LEU A 144 5.40 2.06 -2.07
CA LEU A 144 5.33 0.85 -1.27
C LEU A 144 5.05 1.19 0.19
N LEU A 145 4.04 0.52 0.76
CA LEU A 145 3.61 0.70 2.13
C LEU A 145 3.74 -0.60 2.91
N SER A 146 4.39 -0.55 4.07
CA SER A 146 4.45 -1.67 5.01
C SER A 146 3.57 -1.40 6.22
N LEU A 147 2.78 -2.39 6.64
CA LEU A 147 1.96 -2.29 7.85
C LEU A 147 2.67 -2.94 9.04
N LYS A 148 2.74 -2.22 10.15
CA LYS A 148 3.35 -2.65 11.40
C LYS A 148 2.36 -2.52 12.56
N ILE A 149 2.49 -3.38 13.56
CA ILE A 149 1.78 -3.25 14.84
C ILE A 149 2.75 -2.56 15.83
N PRO A 150 2.31 -1.58 16.64
CA PRO A 150 3.18 -0.83 17.57
C PRO A 150 3.89 -1.72 18.60
N GLN A 151 3.28 -2.84 18.97
CA GLN A 151 3.82 -3.83 19.91
C GLN A 151 4.72 -4.84 19.17
N ALA A 152 5.91 -4.40 18.77
CA ALA A 152 7.12 -5.24 18.61
C ALA A 152 8.31 -4.34 18.28
N ILE A 153 8.69 -3.48 19.23
CA ILE A 153 10.07 -3.02 19.34
C ILE A 153 10.84 -4.16 20.02
N SER A 154 11.99 -4.53 19.44
CA SER A 154 13.01 -5.49 19.95
C SER A 154 12.77 -7.00 19.65
N TRP A 155 13.70 -7.81 19.13
CA TRP A 155 15.17 -7.72 19.01
C TRP A 155 15.70 -8.50 17.78
N ARG A 156 16.89 -8.08 17.32
CA ARG A 156 18.04 -8.88 16.85
C ARG A 156 17.78 -10.31 16.35
N VAL A 157 18.12 -10.54 15.08
CA VAL A 157 18.56 -11.85 14.59
C VAL A 157 19.81 -12.25 15.41
N ARG A 158 19.68 -13.29 16.21
CA ARG A 158 20.72 -14.30 16.45
C ARG A 158 20.04 -15.65 16.62
#